data_AF-A0A344TGW1-F1
#
_entry.id   AF-A0A344TGW1-F1
#
_cell.length_a   1.000
_cell.length_b   1.000
_cell.length_c   1.000
_cell.angle_alpha   90.00
_cell.angle_beta   90.00
_cell.angle_gamma   90.00
#
_symmetry.space_group_name_H-M   'P 1'
#
loop_
_entity.id
_entity.type
_entity.pdbx_description
1 polymer ?
#
loop_
_entity_poly.entity_id
_entity_poly.type
_entity_poly.pdbx_seq_one_letter_code
_entity_poly.pdbx_strand_id
1 'polypeptide(L)'
;MRENNIMNAAQGLYELYKALPKKVQREIKKLIANDKEKSLLTHTIKKLGFTPQGKMWVELLDGRRIVTPLTPFPSIEKLSAQQRKAWQIIDGVMFSFVDCDEVYHVSQLLIKDE
;
A
#
# COMPACT_ATOMS: atom_id res chain seq x y z
N MET A 1 18.43 18.02 -11.68
CA MET A 1 17.63 18.80 -12.66
C MET A 1 16.13 18.47 -12.68
N ARG A 2 15.69 17.21 -12.51
CA ARG A 2 14.24 16.87 -12.52
C ARG A 2 13.46 17.35 -11.28
N GLU A 3 14.05 17.30 -10.08
CA GLU A 3 13.37 17.69 -8.83
C GLU A 3 13.00 19.18 -8.77
N ASN A 4 13.88 20.06 -9.26
CA ASN A 4 13.60 21.51 -9.31
C ASN A 4 12.37 21.82 -10.20
N ASN A 5 12.11 21.02 -11.22
CA ASN A 5 10.96 21.22 -12.10
C ASN A 5 9.65 20.81 -11.41
N ILE A 6 9.68 19.74 -10.62
CA ILE A 6 8.52 19.25 -9.86
C ILE A 6 8.15 20.24 -8.75
N MET A 7 9.14 20.77 -8.02
CA MET A 7 8.90 21.74 -6.95
C MET A 7 8.30 23.05 -7.47
N ASN A 8 8.75 23.52 -8.64
CA ASN A 8 8.20 24.71 -9.28
C ASN A 8 6.75 24.49 -9.74
N ALA A 9 6.44 23.32 -10.30
CA ALA A 9 5.07 22.97 -10.69
C ALA A 9 4.14 22.86 -9.47
N ALA A 10 4.60 22.23 -8.38
CA ALA A 10 3.83 22.11 -7.14
C ALA A 10 3.50 23.47 -6.53
N GLN A 11 4.47 24.39 -6.52
CA GLN A 11 4.26 25.75 -6.05
C GLN A 11 3.22 26.49 -6.91
N GLY A 12 3.29 26.35 -8.24
CA GLY A 12 2.32 26.96 -9.16
C GLY A 12 0.90 26.46 -8.92
N LEU A 13 0.72 25.15 -8.74
CA LEU A 13 -0.58 24.55 -8.44
C LEU A 13 -1.15 25.04 -7.09
N TYR A 14 -0.29 25.23 -6.09
CA TYR A 14 -0.68 25.72 -4.77
C TYR A 14 -1.15 27.18 -4.80
N GLU A 15 -0.46 28.04 -5.54
CA GLU A 15 -0.87 29.44 -5.69
C GLU A 15 -2.17 29.57 -6.49
N LEU A 16 -2.34 28.77 -7.56
CA LEU A 16 -3.61 28.68 -8.27
C LEU A 16 -4.74 28.24 -7.34
N TYR A 17 -4.52 27.21 -6.53
CA TYR A 17 -5.50 26.73 -5.56
C TYR A 17 -5.91 27.81 -4.54
N LYS A 18 -4.96 28.58 -4.02
CA LYS A 18 -5.23 29.67 -3.07
C LYS A 18 -6.09 30.78 -3.66
N ALA A 19 -5.89 31.07 -4.95
CA ALA A 19 -6.65 32.08 -5.67
C ALA A 19 -8.11 31.67 -5.97
N LEU A 20 -8.45 30.39 -5.85
CA LEU A 20 -9.82 29.90 -6.13
C LEU A 20 -10.83 30.34 -5.06
N PRO A 21 -12.12 30.50 -5.41
CA PRO A 21 -13.19 30.74 -4.44
C PRO A 21 -13.26 29.65 -3.36
N LYS A 22 -13.57 30.04 -2.11
CA LYS A 22 -13.63 29.11 -0.95
C LYS A 22 -14.54 27.91 -1.16
N LYS A 23 -15.66 28.07 -1.88
CA LYS A 23 -16.56 26.97 -2.24
C LYS A 23 -15.86 25.92 -3.11
N VAL A 24 -15.10 26.36 -4.11
CA VAL A 24 -14.33 25.48 -5.00
C VAL A 24 -13.20 24.81 -4.24
N GLN A 25 -12.47 25.55 -3.39
CA GLN A 25 -11.44 24.97 -2.53
C GLN A 25 -11.98 23.84 -1.64
N ARG A 26 -13.22 23.99 -1.14
CA ARG A 26 -13.89 22.97 -0.32
C ARG A 26 -14.24 21.72 -1.12
N GLU A 27 -14.76 21.87 -2.34
CA GLU A 27 -15.04 20.72 -3.21
C GLU A 27 -13.76 19.99 -3.63
N ILE A 28 -12.69 20.72 -3.98
CA ILE A 28 -11.38 20.13 -4.28
C ILE A 28 -10.85 19.33 -3.07
N LYS A 29 -10.95 19.88 -1.84
CA LYS A 29 -10.55 19.15 -0.62
C LYS A 29 -11.34 17.85 -0.43
N LYS A 30 -12.66 17.87 -0.67
CA LYS A 30 -13.50 16.66 -0.60
C LYS A 30 -13.09 15.63 -1.66
N LEU A 31 -12.82 16.05 -2.89
CA LEU A 31 -12.40 15.15 -3.97
C LEU A 31 -11.05 14.51 -3.67
N ILE A 32 -10.07 15.29 -3.18
CA ILE A 32 -8.75 14.76 -2.77
C ILE A 32 -8.88 13.82 -1.57
N ALA A 33 -9.73 14.14 -0.59
CA ALA A 33 -9.98 13.27 0.56
C ALA A 33 -10.67 11.97 0.14
N ASN A 34 -11.65 12.04 -0.77
CA ASN A 34 -12.36 10.88 -1.28
C ASN A 34 -11.44 10.00 -2.17
N ASP A 35 -10.53 10.61 -2.93
CA ASP A 35 -9.49 9.89 -3.66
C ASP A 35 -8.48 9.24 -2.72
N LYS A 36 -8.11 9.90 -1.61
CA LYS A 36 -7.34 9.28 -0.53
C LYS A 36 -8.09 8.10 0.11
N GLU A 37 -9.36 8.27 0.49
CA GLU A 37 -10.18 7.19 1.06
C GLU A 37 -10.35 6.03 0.08
N LYS A 38 -10.56 6.32 -1.21
CA LYS A 38 -10.60 5.33 -2.28
C LYS A 38 -9.25 4.65 -2.50
N SER A 39 -8.15 5.38 -2.42
CA SER A 39 -6.78 4.86 -2.49
C SER A 39 -6.41 4.01 -1.26
N LEU A 40 -6.94 4.35 -0.08
CA LEU A 40 -6.82 3.55 1.14
C LEU A 40 -7.63 2.25 1.02
N LEU A 41 -8.83 2.31 0.45
CA LEU A 41 -9.65 1.12 0.17
C LEU A 41 -9.03 0.20 -0.89
N THR A 42 -8.31 0.74 -1.88
CA THR A 42 -7.67 -0.09 -2.91
C THR A 42 -6.50 -0.90 -2.33
N HIS A 43 -5.82 -0.42 -1.29
CA HIS A 43 -4.67 -1.12 -0.68
C HIS A 43 -5.00 -1.89 0.60
N THR A 44 -6.28 -1.92 1.01
CA THR A 44 -6.65 -2.64 2.23
C THR A 44 -6.56 -4.15 1.99
N ILE A 45 -5.80 -4.84 2.84
CA ILE A 45 -5.63 -6.28 2.85
C ILE A 45 -6.93 -6.91 3.31
N LYS A 46 -7.44 -7.83 2.49
CA LYS A 46 -8.60 -8.68 2.84
C LYS A 46 -8.15 -9.98 3.50
N LYS A 47 -7.13 -10.61 2.94
CA LYS A 47 -6.52 -11.86 3.44
C LYS A 47 -5.21 -12.13 2.71
N LEU A 48 -4.38 -12.97 3.31
CA LEU A 48 -3.17 -13.48 2.68
C LEU A 48 -3.07 -15.00 2.82
N GLY A 49 -2.20 -15.59 2.01
CA GLY A 49 -1.88 -17.01 2.10
C GLY A 49 -0.68 -17.37 1.24
N PHE A 50 -0.46 -18.67 1.09
CA PHE A 50 0.70 -19.20 0.38
C PHE A 50 0.28 -20.24 -0.66
N THR A 51 0.99 -20.29 -1.77
CA THR A 51 0.82 -21.34 -2.78
C THR A 51 1.62 -22.59 -2.38
N PRO A 52 1.30 -23.77 -2.93
CA PRO A 52 2.12 -24.98 -2.73
C PRO A 52 3.58 -24.81 -3.15
N GLN A 53 3.86 -23.92 -4.11
CA GLN A 53 5.21 -23.58 -4.58
C GLN A 53 5.92 -22.56 -3.68
N GLY A 54 5.36 -22.21 -2.52
CA GLY A 54 5.99 -21.32 -1.55
C GLY A 54 5.92 -19.83 -1.88
N LYS A 55 5.09 -19.40 -2.85
CA LYS A 55 4.83 -17.97 -3.11
C LYS A 55 3.80 -17.44 -2.13
N MET A 56 3.94 -16.19 -1.70
CA MET A 56 2.90 -15.50 -0.93
C MET A 56 1.90 -14.87 -1.89
N TRP A 57 0.62 -14.92 -1.53
CA TRP A 57 -0.42 -14.15 -2.20
C TRP A 57 -1.19 -13.31 -1.20
N VAL A 58 -1.56 -12.10 -1.61
CA VAL A 58 -2.37 -11.16 -0.82
C VAL A 58 -3.56 -10.74 -1.67
N GLU A 59 -4.77 -10.93 -1.14
CA GLU A 59 -6.01 -10.44 -1.72
C GLU A 59 -6.37 -9.10 -1.07
N LEU A 60 -6.65 -8.09 -1.89
CA LEU A 60 -7.09 -6.76 -1.45
C LEU A 60 -8.61 -6.68 -1.45
N LEU A 61 -9.17 -5.72 -0.72
CA LEU A 61 -10.63 -5.52 -0.65
C LEU A 61 -11.27 -5.21 -2.01
N ASP A 62 -10.54 -4.58 -2.91
CA ASP A 62 -10.98 -4.29 -4.28
C ASP A 62 -10.97 -5.51 -5.22
N GLY A 63 -10.58 -6.69 -4.72
CA GLY A 63 -10.56 -7.95 -5.46
C GLY A 63 -9.25 -8.24 -6.19
N ARG A 64 -8.27 -7.32 -6.18
CA ARG A 64 -6.94 -7.60 -6.73
C ARG A 64 -6.23 -8.66 -5.89
N ARG A 65 -5.45 -9.52 -6.55
CA ARG A 65 -4.56 -10.49 -5.91
C ARG A 65 -3.13 -10.25 -6.34
N ILE A 66 -2.26 -9.93 -5.38
CA ILE A 66 -0.82 -9.80 -5.57
C ILE A 66 -0.20 -11.16 -5.26
N VAL A 67 0.75 -11.61 -6.10
CA VAL A 67 1.50 -12.86 -5.87
C VAL A 67 2.99 -12.52 -5.95
N THR A 68 3.74 -12.85 -4.90
CA THR A 68 5.18 -12.51 -4.79
C THR A 68 6.00 -13.72 -4.31
N PRO A 69 7.24 -13.90 -4.80
CA PRO A 69 8.17 -14.86 -4.18
C PRO A 69 8.54 -14.45 -2.75
N LEU A 70 9.04 -15.39 -1.96
CA LEU A 70 9.50 -15.12 -0.58
C LEU A 70 10.96 -14.72 -0.46
N THR A 71 11.73 -14.83 -1.54
CA THR A 71 13.16 -14.48 -1.57
C THR A 71 13.45 -13.04 -1.07
N PRO A 72 12.62 -12.03 -1.34
CA PRO A 72 12.80 -10.67 -0.78
C PRO A 72 12.40 -10.54 0.70
N PHE A 73 11.80 -11.58 1.29
CA PHE A 73 11.21 -11.57 2.63
C PHE A 73 11.82 -12.70 3.48
N PRO A 74 13.11 -12.62 3.82
CA PRO A 74 13.84 -13.73 4.46
C PRO A 74 13.26 -14.16 5.80
N SER A 75 12.65 -13.25 6.56
CA SER A 75 12.02 -13.59 7.83
C SER A 75 10.69 -14.36 7.65
N ILE A 76 9.92 -14.07 6.59
CA ILE A 76 8.76 -14.88 6.19
C ILE A 76 9.20 -16.23 5.60
N GLU A 77 10.28 -16.25 4.82
CA GLU A 77 10.80 -17.44 4.18
C GLU A 77 11.18 -18.53 5.20
N LYS A 78 11.76 -18.14 6.34
CA LYS A 78 12.13 -19.03 7.45
C LYS A 78 10.94 -19.66 8.19
N LEU A 79 9.74 -19.10 8.07
CA LEU A 79 8.56 -19.63 8.74
C LEU A 79 8.11 -20.96 8.13
N SER A 80 7.73 -21.90 8.98
CA SER A 80 7.08 -23.14 8.55
C SER A 80 5.68 -22.89 7.98
N ALA A 81 5.15 -23.87 7.23
CA ALA A 81 3.78 -23.80 6.71
C ALA A 81 2.71 -23.63 7.80
N GLN A 82 2.99 -24.07 9.04
CA GLN A 82 2.09 -23.89 10.17
C GLN A 82 2.17 -22.47 10.73
N GLN A 83 3.38 -21.93 10.94
CA GLN A 83 3.58 -20.56 11.44
C GLN A 83 3.03 -19.51 10.47
N ARG A 84 3.13 -19.76 9.16
CA ARG A 84 2.56 -18.92 8.11
C ARG A 84 1.03 -18.79 8.16
N LYS A 85 0.32 -19.64 8.91
CA LYS A 85 -1.13 -19.52 9.12
C LYS A 85 -1.48 -18.52 10.22
N ALA A 86 -0.55 -18.22 11.12
CA ALA A 86 -0.75 -17.31 12.24
C ALA A 86 -0.33 -15.89 11.85
N TRP A 87 -1.04 -15.31 10.89
CA TRP A 87 -0.84 -13.92 10.45
C TRP A 87 -1.89 -12.98 11.04
N GLN A 88 -1.55 -11.69 11.09
CA GLN A 88 -2.45 -10.62 11.52
C GLN A 88 -2.33 -9.42 10.58
N ILE A 89 -3.43 -8.66 10.44
CA ILE A 89 -3.49 -7.40 9.70
C ILE A 89 -3.48 -6.25 10.69
N ILE A 90 -2.69 -5.22 10.40
CA ILE A 90 -2.52 -4.01 11.22
C ILE A 90 -2.90 -2.81 10.36
N ASP A 91 -3.80 -1.96 10.86
CA ASP A 91 -4.31 -0.76 10.18
C ASP A 91 -4.79 -0.99 8.74
N GLY A 92 -5.22 -2.21 8.42
CA GLY A 92 -5.73 -2.60 7.10
C GLY A 92 -4.67 -2.72 6.00
N VAL A 93 -3.49 -2.13 6.13
CA VAL A 93 -2.47 -2.05 5.06
C VAL A 93 -1.14 -2.71 5.42
N MET A 94 -0.97 -3.10 6.68
CA MET A 94 0.21 -3.80 7.18
C MET A 94 -0.16 -5.22 7.62
N PHE A 95 0.83 -6.10 7.69
CA PHE A 95 0.69 -7.44 8.22
C PHE A 95 1.96 -7.92 8.92
N SER A 96 1.80 -8.86 9.83
CA SER A 96 2.89 -9.59 10.47
C SER A 96 2.46 -11.04 10.76
N PHE A 97 3.41 -11.85 11.25
CA PHE A 97 3.15 -13.21 11.69
C PHE A 97 3.47 -13.31 13.19
N VAL A 98 2.77 -14.17 13.91
CA VAL A 98 3.00 -14.36 15.36
C VAL A 98 4.45 -14.76 15.65
N ASP A 99 5.02 -15.61 14.80
CA ASP A 99 6.41 -16.08 14.89
C ASP A 99 7.42 -15.19 14.12
N CYS A 100 7.06 -13.94 13.81
CA CYS A 100 7.92 -13.01 13.08
C CYS A 100 7.84 -11.60 13.69
N ASP A 101 9.00 -11.05 14.07
CA ASP A 101 9.11 -9.72 14.69
C ASP A 101 9.05 -8.56 13.66
N GLU A 102 8.92 -8.88 12.38
CA GLU A 102 8.83 -7.88 11.30
C GLU A 102 7.38 -7.55 10.93
N VAL A 103 7.14 -6.27 10.65
CA VAL A 103 5.88 -5.76 10.11
C VAL A 103 6.11 -5.33 8.67
N TYR A 104 5.26 -5.83 7.77
CA TYR A 104 5.34 -5.58 6.35
C TYR A 104 4.18 -4.69 5.90
N HIS A 105 4.46 -3.69 5.07
CA HIS A 105 3.43 -2.91 4.40
C HIS A 105 3.08 -3.54 3.04
N VAL A 106 1.80 -3.57 2.66
CA VAL A 106 1.33 -4.17 1.41
C VAL A 106 2.03 -3.62 0.15
N SER A 107 2.48 -2.37 0.19
CA SER A 107 3.23 -1.76 -0.92
C SER A 107 4.59 -2.39 -1.18
N GLN A 108 5.20 -3.04 -0.18
CA GLN A 108 6.46 -3.78 -0.36
C GLN A 108 6.27 -4.96 -1.30
N LEU A 109 5.04 -5.48 -1.43
CA LEU A 109 4.70 -6.56 -2.36
C LEU A 109 4.54 -6.08 -3.80
N LEU A 110 4.44 -4.76 -4.00
CA LEU A 110 4.25 -4.13 -5.31
C LEU A 110 5.56 -3.67 -5.96
N ILE A 111 6.69 -3.84 -5.27
CA ILE A 111 8.01 -3.50 -5.81
C ILE A 111 8.25 -4.41 -7.02
N LYS A 112 8.28 -3.81 -8.21
CA LYS A 112 8.71 -4.47 -9.44
C LYS A 112 10.23 -4.55 -9.39
N ASP A 113 10.78 -5.71 -9.73
CA ASP A 113 12.16 -5.84 -10.17
C ASP A 113 12.37 -4.82 -11.31
N GLU A 114 13.23 -3.81 -11.08
CA GLU A 114 13.79 -2.95 -12.14
C GLU A 114 14.92 -3.67 -12.88
#